data_AF-A0A9E3TL04-F1
#
_entry.id   AF-A0A9E3TL04-F1
#
_cell.length_a   1.000
_cell.length_b   1.000
_cell.length_c   1.000
_cell.angle_alpha   90.00
_cell.angle_beta   90.00
_cell.angle_gamma   90.00
#
_symmetry.space_group_name_H-M   'P 1'
#
loop_
_entity.id
_entity.type
_entity.pdbx_description
1 polymer ?
#
loop_
_entity_poly.entity_id
_entity_poly.type
_entity_poly.pdbx_seq_one_letter_code
_entity_poly.pdbx_strand_id
1 'polypeptide(L)'
;MTLHDDALMEWLRVQMLRLRSLDWGPGSRSIHWLKDGVAKFGAHYSIETLCSHLNVSEDQILEFIDSAPALCEMEGKSFTASWTGGGLSLSWLEEGIRELKTDISQDYFEKDGAYFRTFRWINRAIYLDGYERIITDTGLMGPAEVSEEEFIAVRQKLDNQTSQ
;
A
#
# COMPACT_ATOMS: atom_id res chain seq x y z
N MET A 1 11.95 29.29 -1.80
CA MET A 1 10.85 28.33 -1.99
C MET A 1 9.73 29.07 -2.69
N THR A 2 9.45 28.68 -3.93
CA THR A 2 8.31 29.18 -4.71
C THR A 2 7.03 28.47 -4.27
N LEU A 3 5.86 29.00 -4.63
CA LEU A 3 4.57 28.35 -4.36
C LEU A 3 4.46 26.94 -4.98
N HIS A 4 5.22 26.68 -6.06
CA HIS A 4 5.28 25.38 -6.71
C HIS A 4 6.18 24.38 -5.95
N ASP A 5 7.26 24.85 -5.32
CA ASP A 5 8.15 24.00 -4.51
C ASP A 5 7.41 23.44 -3.29
N ASP A 6 6.51 24.24 -2.69
CA ASP A 6 5.70 23.81 -1.54
C ASP A 6 4.74 22.68 -1.93
N ALA A 7 4.05 22.81 -3.07
CA ALA A 7 3.15 21.81 -3.60
C ALA A 7 3.88 20.51 -3.98
N LEU A 8 5.06 20.62 -4.60
CA LEU A 8 5.90 19.47 -4.95
C LEU A 8 6.45 18.76 -3.70
N MET A 9 6.84 19.51 -2.66
CA MET A 9 7.29 18.95 -1.39
C MET A 9 6.15 18.25 -0.64
N GLU A 10 4.96 18.85 -0.60
CA GLU A 10 3.79 18.21 -0.03
C GLU A 10 3.44 16.91 -0.79
N TRP A 11 3.42 16.97 -2.12
CA TRP A 11 3.21 15.80 -2.95
C TRP A 11 4.24 14.70 -2.66
N LEU A 12 5.53 15.04 -2.63
CA LEU A 12 6.62 14.10 -2.35
C LEU A 12 6.43 13.42 -1.00
N ARG A 13 6.14 14.20 0.05
CA ARG A 13 5.89 13.69 1.40
C ARG A 13 4.71 12.73 1.44
N VAL A 14 3.60 13.07 0.77
CA VAL A 14 2.43 12.19 0.66
C VAL A 14 2.79 10.90 -0.07
N GLN A 15 3.55 10.96 -1.16
CA GLN A 15 3.95 9.75 -1.90
C GLN A 15 4.90 8.86 -1.10
N MET A 16 5.85 9.46 -0.36
CA MET A 16 6.72 8.73 0.56
C MET A 16 5.90 8.05 1.66
N LEU A 17 4.92 8.74 2.24
CA LEU A 17 4.00 8.17 3.22
C LEU A 17 3.19 7.01 2.62
N ARG A 18 2.71 7.11 1.38
CA ARG A 18 2.00 6.02 0.69
C ARG A 18 2.89 4.79 0.46
N LEU A 19 4.12 5.00 0.00
CA LEU A 19 5.11 3.93 -0.14
C LEU A 19 5.39 3.22 1.19
N ARG A 20 5.51 3.98 2.29
CA ARG A 20 5.77 3.46 3.65
C ARG A 20 4.58 2.83 4.36
N SER A 21 3.39 3.35 4.09
CA SER A 21 2.15 2.79 4.66
C SER A 21 1.72 1.55 3.90
N LEU A 22 2.25 1.33 2.70
CA LEU A 22 1.78 0.31 1.80
C LEU A 22 0.26 0.42 1.58
N ASP A 23 -0.24 1.66 1.62
CA ASP A 23 -1.54 2.05 1.10
C ASP A 23 -1.37 2.41 -0.38
N TRP A 24 -1.62 1.41 -1.24
CA TRP A 24 -1.13 1.46 -2.62
C TRP A 24 -1.97 2.35 -3.54
N GLY A 25 -3.16 2.78 -3.11
CA GLY A 25 -4.06 3.64 -3.88
C GLY A 25 -4.19 3.22 -5.35
N PRO A 26 -4.49 4.15 -6.27
CA PRO A 26 -4.38 3.93 -7.71
C PRO A 26 -2.95 4.22 -8.22
N GLY A 27 -2.44 3.35 -9.12
CA GLY A 27 -1.16 3.54 -9.81
C GLY A 27 -0.37 2.23 -9.99
N SER A 28 0.74 2.28 -10.74
CA SER A 28 1.68 1.15 -10.84
C SER A 28 2.66 1.18 -9.66
N ARG A 29 2.66 0.08 -8.90
CA ARG A 29 3.52 -0.14 -7.73
C ARG A 29 4.15 -1.52 -7.85
N SER A 30 5.38 -1.65 -7.37
CA SER A 30 6.08 -2.93 -7.34
C SER A 30 6.72 -3.18 -5.99
N ILE A 31 6.85 -4.46 -5.66
CA ILE A 31 7.68 -4.93 -4.56
C ILE A 31 8.72 -5.88 -5.14
N HIS A 32 9.98 -5.64 -4.80
CA HIS A 32 11.07 -6.54 -5.10
C HIS A 32 11.71 -6.98 -3.78
N TRP A 33 11.63 -8.27 -3.51
CA TRP A 33 12.35 -8.88 -2.40
C TRP A 33 13.83 -8.97 -2.76
N LEU A 34 14.65 -8.33 -1.95
CA LEU A 34 16.09 -8.44 -2.00
C LEU A 34 16.53 -9.54 -1.04
N LYS A 35 17.82 -9.86 -1.04
CA LYS A 35 18.38 -10.81 -0.07
C LYS A 35 18.25 -10.26 1.36
N ASP A 36 18.30 -11.15 2.34
CA ASP A 36 18.45 -10.82 3.77
C ASP A 36 17.29 -10.06 4.42
N GLY A 37 16.05 -10.29 3.95
CA GLY A 37 14.85 -9.69 4.55
C GLY A 37 14.69 -8.21 4.25
N VAL A 38 15.27 -7.76 3.13
CA VAL A 38 15.09 -6.39 2.62
C VAL A 38 14.07 -6.41 1.50
N ALA A 39 13.13 -5.48 1.52
CA ALA A 39 12.19 -5.27 0.43
C ALA A 39 12.37 -3.87 -0.17
N LYS A 40 12.36 -3.81 -1.51
CA LYS A 40 12.28 -2.57 -2.27
C LYS A 40 10.86 -2.34 -2.73
N PHE A 41 10.28 -1.22 -2.31
CA PHE A 41 8.98 -0.74 -2.72
C PHE A 41 9.15 0.33 -3.78
N GLY A 42 8.49 0.18 -4.92
CA GLY A 42 8.60 1.06 -6.07
C GLY A 42 7.26 1.70 -6.42
N ALA A 43 7.33 2.96 -6.83
CA ALA A 43 6.21 3.75 -7.31
C ALA A 43 6.60 4.47 -8.58
N HIS A 44 5.87 4.25 -9.67
CA HIS A 44 6.11 4.93 -10.94
C HIS A 44 4.99 5.93 -11.25
N TYR A 45 5.37 7.09 -11.76
CA TYR A 45 4.46 8.19 -12.12
C TYR A 45 4.77 8.65 -13.55
N SER A 46 3.73 8.75 -14.38
CA SER A 46 3.83 9.46 -15.67
C SER A 46 4.04 10.95 -15.40
N ILE A 47 5.04 11.53 -16.05
CA ILE A 47 5.34 12.95 -15.92
C ILE A 47 4.22 13.82 -16.47
N GLU A 48 3.63 13.45 -17.59
CA GLU A 48 2.50 14.18 -18.16
C GLU A 48 1.33 14.27 -17.16
N THR A 49 1.00 13.16 -16.49
CA THR A 49 -0.03 13.13 -15.45
C THR A 49 0.36 13.96 -14.24
N LEU A 50 1.63 13.90 -13.82
CA LEU A 50 2.13 14.63 -12.67
C LEU A 50 2.12 16.15 -12.90
N CYS A 51 2.62 16.60 -14.05
CA CYS A 51 2.58 17.99 -14.51
C CYS A 51 1.16 18.53 -14.53
N SER A 52 0.22 17.76 -15.10
CA SER A 52 -1.20 18.14 -15.15
C SER A 52 -1.84 18.23 -13.75
N HIS A 53 -1.53 17.26 -12.87
CA HIS A 53 -2.08 17.22 -11.53
C HIS A 53 -1.59 18.36 -10.63
N LEU A 54 -0.30 18.70 -10.73
CA LEU A 54 0.35 19.70 -9.89
C LEU A 54 0.40 21.09 -10.53
N ASN A 55 -0.02 21.21 -11.79
CA ASN A 55 0.06 22.43 -12.58
C ASN A 55 1.48 23.04 -12.60
N VAL A 56 2.46 22.18 -12.95
CA VAL A 56 3.89 22.52 -13.08
C VAL A 56 4.44 21.93 -14.37
N SER A 57 5.57 22.45 -14.85
CA SER A 57 6.29 21.87 -15.98
C SER A 57 7.18 20.69 -15.56
N GLU A 58 7.58 19.88 -16.54
CA GLU A 58 8.56 18.80 -16.32
C GLU A 58 9.88 19.33 -15.77
N ASP A 59 10.39 20.45 -16.32
CA ASP A 59 11.62 21.10 -15.86
C ASP A 59 11.55 21.49 -14.39
N GLN A 60 10.39 21.97 -13.91
CA GLN A 60 10.20 22.31 -12.51
C GLN A 60 10.24 21.07 -11.61
N ILE A 61 9.70 19.94 -12.05
CA ILE A 61 9.76 18.67 -11.31
C ILE A 61 11.20 18.16 -11.25
N LEU A 62 11.93 18.22 -12.38
CA LEU A 62 13.34 17.84 -12.46
C LEU A 62 14.20 18.66 -11.50
N GLU A 63 14.10 19.99 -11.57
CA GLU A 63 14.84 20.91 -10.70
C GLU A 63 14.49 20.70 -9.23
N PHE A 64 13.22 20.45 -8.92
CA PHE A 64 12.76 20.19 -7.57
C PHE A 64 13.33 18.88 -6.99
N ILE A 65 13.27 17.77 -7.73
CA ILE A 65 13.72 16.46 -7.22
C ILE A 65 15.23 16.46 -6.92
N ASP A 66 16.01 17.18 -7.73
CA ASP A 66 17.46 17.34 -7.54
C ASP A 66 17.80 18.46 -6.54
N SER A 67 16.81 19.17 -5.99
CA SER A 67 17.03 20.25 -5.03
C SER A 67 17.47 19.70 -3.66
N ALA A 68 18.33 20.46 -2.97
CA ALA A 68 18.81 20.09 -1.63
C ALA A 68 17.69 19.80 -0.61
N PRO A 69 16.56 20.54 -0.57
CA PRO A 69 15.44 20.20 0.30
C PRO A 69 14.82 18.82 0.00
N ALA A 70 14.62 18.48 -1.27
CA ALA A 70 14.03 17.20 -1.65
C ALA A 70 14.97 16.03 -1.35
N LEU A 71 16.26 16.18 -1.67
CA LEU A 71 17.28 15.19 -1.34
C LEU A 71 17.39 14.97 0.17
N CYS A 72 17.42 16.03 0.97
CA CYS A 72 17.46 15.94 2.43
C CYS A 72 16.22 15.22 3.00
N GLU A 73 15.04 15.45 2.43
CA GLU A 73 13.80 14.80 2.84
C GLU A 73 13.84 13.28 2.53
N MET A 74 14.41 12.89 1.39
CA MET A 74 14.47 11.50 0.92
C MET A 74 15.59 10.67 1.57
N GLU A 75 16.82 11.19 1.59
CA GLU A 75 18.02 10.47 2.08
C GLU A 75 17.89 10.11 3.56
N GLY A 76 17.38 11.03 4.38
CA GLY A 76 17.14 10.78 5.81
C GLY A 76 16.11 9.68 6.10
N LYS A 77 15.47 9.13 5.05
CA LYS A 77 14.34 8.20 5.14
C LYS A 77 14.48 6.97 4.23
N SER A 78 15.65 6.72 3.66
CA SER A 78 15.89 5.57 2.75
C SER A 78 15.00 5.59 1.49
N PHE A 79 14.64 6.78 1.03
CA PHE A 79 13.96 6.96 -0.26
C PHE A 79 14.93 7.39 -1.34
N THR A 80 14.62 7.01 -2.57
CA THR A 80 15.34 7.45 -3.76
C THR A 80 14.35 7.82 -4.85
N ALA A 81 14.61 8.89 -5.57
CA ALA A 81 13.91 9.24 -6.80
C ALA A 81 14.83 8.97 -8.01
N SER A 82 14.25 8.48 -9.11
CA SER A 82 15.00 8.25 -10.35
C SER A 82 14.11 8.46 -11.57
N TRP A 83 14.68 9.00 -12.63
CA TRP A 83 14.01 9.21 -13.90
C TRP A 83 14.18 8.01 -14.82
N THR A 84 13.09 7.53 -15.41
CA THR A 84 13.14 6.41 -16.35
C THR A 84 12.02 6.54 -17.38
N GLY A 85 12.39 6.64 -18.66
CA GLY A 85 11.44 6.57 -19.78
C GLY A 85 10.33 7.62 -19.78
N GLY A 86 10.61 8.87 -19.39
CA GLY A 86 9.59 9.93 -19.29
C GLY A 86 8.68 9.80 -18.06
N GLY A 87 9.10 9.02 -17.06
CA GLY A 87 8.42 8.83 -15.79
C GLY A 87 9.34 9.07 -14.60
N LEU A 88 8.75 9.52 -13.49
CA LEU A 88 9.41 9.61 -12.19
C LEU A 88 9.16 8.32 -11.42
N SER A 89 10.24 7.68 -10.97
CA SER A 89 10.17 6.51 -10.09
C SER A 89 10.63 6.89 -8.70
N LEU A 90 9.78 6.67 -7.70
CA LEU A 90 10.14 6.74 -6.28
C LEU A 90 10.36 5.33 -5.76
N SER A 91 11.38 5.13 -4.95
CA SER A 91 11.65 3.85 -4.30
C SER A 91 11.93 4.04 -2.82
N TRP A 92 11.55 3.05 -2.02
CA TRP A 92 11.84 2.95 -0.59
C TRP A 92 12.41 1.56 -0.31
N LEU A 93 13.51 1.51 0.44
CA LEU A 93 14.06 0.27 0.95
C LEU A 93 13.68 0.13 2.43
N GLU A 94 13.09 -1.01 2.77
CA GLU A 94 12.82 -1.39 4.15
C GLU A 94 13.54 -2.69 4.46
N GLU A 95 14.29 -2.67 5.56
CA GLU A 95 15.03 -3.82 6.06
C GLU A 95 14.25 -4.49 7.19
N GLY A 96 14.58 -5.75 7.46
CA GLY A 96 13.97 -6.48 8.55
C GLY A 96 12.55 -6.95 8.27
N ILE A 97 12.12 -7.04 7.00
CA ILE A 97 10.86 -7.67 6.64
C ILE A 97 11.08 -9.16 6.41
N ARG A 98 10.30 -9.99 7.10
CA ARG A 98 10.29 -11.44 6.92
C ARG A 98 9.30 -11.89 5.87
N GLU A 99 8.11 -11.30 5.85
CA GLU A 99 6.99 -11.77 5.02
C GLU A 99 5.94 -10.68 4.79
N LEU A 100 5.30 -10.71 3.62
CA LEU A 100 4.07 -9.99 3.33
C LEU A 100 2.93 -10.99 3.23
N LYS A 101 1.91 -10.83 4.09
CA LYS A 101 0.76 -11.73 4.15
C LYS A 101 -0.51 -11.00 3.76
N THR A 102 -1.32 -11.63 2.92
CA THR A 102 -2.69 -11.20 2.62
C THR A 102 -3.65 -12.19 3.26
N ASP A 103 -4.44 -11.72 4.23
CA ASP A 103 -5.46 -12.48 4.92
C ASP A 103 -6.85 -12.05 4.45
N ILE A 104 -7.75 -13.02 4.25
CA ILE A 104 -9.18 -12.79 4.06
C ILE A 104 -9.89 -13.31 5.31
N SER A 105 -10.39 -12.40 6.13
CA SER A 105 -11.27 -12.75 7.25
C SER A 105 -12.71 -12.84 6.76
N GLN A 106 -13.46 -13.81 7.27
CA GLN A 106 -14.85 -14.02 6.91
C GLN A 106 -15.70 -14.19 8.16
N ASP A 107 -16.73 -13.36 8.28
CA ASP A 107 -17.70 -13.42 9.38
C ASP A 107 -19.11 -13.68 8.82
N TYR A 108 -19.94 -14.33 9.64
CA TYR A 108 -21.32 -14.68 9.31
C TYR A 108 -22.29 -14.19 10.39
N PHE A 109 -23.47 -13.70 9.98
CA PHE A 109 -24.56 -13.32 10.88
C PHE A 109 -25.93 -13.50 10.23
N GLU A 110 -26.98 -13.57 11.06
CA GLU A 110 -28.38 -13.70 10.61
C GLU A 110 -29.13 -12.38 10.83
N LYS A 111 -29.97 -12.00 9.87
CA LYS A 111 -30.94 -10.90 10.02
C LYS A 111 -32.20 -11.21 9.20
N ASP A 112 -33.36 -11.17 9.85
CA ASP A 112 -34.69 -11.38 9.24
C ASP A 112 -34.80 -12.72 8.47
N GLY A 113 -34.14 -13.78 8.95
CA GLY A 113 -34.12 -15.10 8.30
C GLY A 113 -33.18 -15.23 7.10
N ALA A 114 -32.50 -14.14 6.71
CA ALA A 114 -31.41 -14.17 5.73
C ALA A 114 -30.06 -14.25 6.45
N TYR A 115 -29.16 -15.08 5.92
CA TYR A 115 -27.79 -15.18 6.40
C TYR A 115 -26.88 -14.32 5.54
N PHE A 116 -26.04 -13.55 6.19
CA PHE A 116 -25.10 -12.65 5.55
C PHE A 116 -23.68 -13.09 5.85
N ARG A 117 -22.81 -12.92 4.86
CA ARG A 117 -21.36 -13.01 5.03
C ARG A 117 -20.70 -11.67 4.77
N THR A 118 -19.72 -11.33 5.59
CA THR A 118 -18.84 -10.17 5.38
C THR A 118 -17.41 -10.64 5.24
N PHE A 119 -16.70 -10.04 4.31
CA PHE A 119 -15.29 -10.32 4.06
C PHE A 119 -14.46 -9.11 4.45
N ARG A 120 -13.25 -9.34 4.97
CA ARG A 120 -12.29 -8.28 5.25
C ARG A 120 -10.93 -8.70 4.73
N TRP A 121 -10.35 -7.87 3.88
CA TRP A 121 -9.01 -8.08 3.33
C TRP A 121 -8.02 -7.30 4.17
N ILE A 122 -7.04 -8.00 4.73
CA ILE A 122 -5.99 -7.41 5.55
C ILE A 122 -4.65 -7.78 4.93
N ASN A 123 -3.91 -6.78 4.49
CA ASN A 123 -2.51 -6.93 4.13
C ASN A 123 -1.65 -6.59 5.35
N ARG A 124 -0.66 -7.44 5.64
CA ARG A 124 0.22 -7.34 6.81
C ARG A 124 1.67 -7.48 6.37
N ALA A 125 2.54 -6.66 6.95
CA ALA A 125 3.98 -6.85 6.90
C ALA A 125 4.45 -7.44 8.24
N ILE A 126 5.16 -8.58 8.18
CA ILE A 126 5.74 -9.28 9.33
C ILE A 126 7.24 -9.01 9.31
N TYR A 127 7.77 -8.48 10.41
CA TYR A 127 9.19 -8.13 10.55
C TYR A 127 9.99 -9.29 11.17
N LEU A 128 11.31 -9.29 10.96
CA LEU A 128 12.24 -10.33 11.46
C LEU A 128 12.25 -10.40 12.99
N ASP A 129 11.95 -9.29 13.67
CA ASP A 129 11.82 -9.20 15.13
C ASP A 129 10.48 -9.77 15.66
N GLY A 130 9.58 -10.18 14.77
CA GLY A 130 8.26 -10.71 15.11
C GLY A 130 7.16 -9.65 15.25
N TYR A 131 7.47 -8.36 15.05
CA TYR A 131 6.44 -7.33 15.01
C TYR A 131 5.60 -7.47 13.74
N GLU A 132 4.30 -7.17 13.86
CA GLU A 132 3.37 -7.15 12.72
C GLU A 132 2.80 -5.74 12.54
N ARG A 133 2.75 -5.28 11.29
CA ARG A 133 2.11 -4.03 10.93
C ARG A 133 1.01 -4.27 9.89
N ILE A 134 -0.20 -3.82 10.20
CA ILE A 134 -1.29 -3.72 9.22
C ILE A 134 -0.97 -2.55 8.29
N ILE A 135 -1.02 -2.83 6.99
CA ILE A 135 -0.65 -1.90 5.94
C ILE A 135 -1.82 -1.50 5.05
N THR A 136 -2.76 -2.41 4.85
CA THR A 136 -4.05 -2.13 4.22
C THR A 136 -5.11 -2.96 4.91
N ASP A 137 -6.23 -2.33 5.21
CA ASP A 137 -7.41 -2.98 5.75
C ASP A 137 -8.62 -2.40 5.04
N THR A 138 -9.33 -3.24 4.29
CA THR A 138 -10.55 -2.80 3.58
C THR A 138 -11.70 -2.53 4.54
N GLY A 139 -11.55 -2.85 5.84
CA GLY A 139 -12.67 -3.02 6.74
C GLY A 139 -13.57 -4.16 6.26
N LEU A 140 -14.84 -4.11 6.66
CA LEU A 140 -15.84 -5.05 6.16
C LEU A 140 -16.26 -4.65 4.74
N MET A 141 -16.05 -5.54 3.77
CA MET A 141 -16.81 -5.50 2.53
C MET A 141 -18.28 -5.75 2.86
N GLY A 142 -19.17 -5.07 2.12
CA GLY A 142 -20.61 -5.12 2.33
C GLY A 142 -21.16 -6.55 2.39
N PRO A 143 -22.29 -6.75 3.09
CA PRO A 143 -22.85 -8.07 3.29
C PRO A 143 -23.28 -8.68 1.95
N ALA A 144 -22.97 -9.96 1.75
CA ALA A 144 -23.53 -10.78 0.68
C ALA A 144 -24.49 -11.81 1.30
N GLU A 145 -25.65 -11.99 0.69
CA GLU A 145 -26.63 -13.00 1.11
C GLU A 145 -26.16 -14.41 0.72
N VAL A 146 -26.40 -15.37 1.62
CA VAL A 146 -26.19 -16.81 1.41
C VAL A 146 -27.41 -17.59 1.91
N SER A 147 -27.63 -18.80 1.38
CA SER A 147 -28.72 -19.65 1.86
C SER A 147 -28.43 -20.22 3.25
N GLU A 148 -29.47 -20.66 3.96
CA GLU A 148 -29.34 -21.36 5.23
C GLU A 148 -28.53 -22.66 5.09
N GLU A 149 -28.74 -23.42 4.02
CA GLU A 149 -27.96 -24.66 3.79
C GLU A 149 -26.48 -24.36 3.55
N GLU A 150 -26.17 -23.30 2.80
CA GLU A 150 -24.79 -22.86 2.57
C GLU A 150 -24.11 -22.42 3.88
N PHE A 151 -24.84 -21.67 4.72
CA PHE A 151 -24.34 -21.26 6.03
C PHE A 151 -24.01 -22.46 6.92
N ILE A 152 -24.94 -23.41 7.07
CA ILE A 152 -24.76 -24.62 7.88
C ILE A 152 -23.54 -25.43 7.38
N ALA A 153 -23.42 -25.61 6.06
CA ALA A 153 -22.34 -26.38 5.47
C ALA A 153 -20.96 -25.76 5.72
N VAL A 154 -20.84 -24.43 5.72
CA VAL A 154 -19.56 -23.76 6.02
C VAL A 154 -19.24 -23.78 7.52
N ARG A 155 -20.24 -23.56 8.38
CA ARG A 155 -20.07 -23.61 9.85
C ARG A 155 -19.49 -24.95 10.31
N GLN A 156 -20.03 -26.06 9.79
CA GLN A 156 -19.53 -27.40 10.09
C GLN A 156 -18.09 -27.65 9.63
N LYS A 157 -17.68 -27.08 8.48
CA LYS A 157 -16.29 -27.19 8.00
C LYS A 157 -15.31 -26.44 8.89
N LEU A 158 -15.68 -25.24 9.36
CA LEU A 158 -14.86 -24.45 10.27
C LEU A 158 -14.66 -25.16 11.61
N ASP A 159 -15.74 -25.64 12.24
CA ASP A 159 -15.65 -26.31 13.54
C ASP A 159 -14.74 -27.56 13.52
N ASN A 160 -14.68 -28.25 12.37
CA ASN A 160 -13.78 -29.40 12.17
C ASN A 160 -12.31 -29.00 11.96
N GLN A 161 -12.02 -27.80 11.46
CA GLN A 161 -10.66 -27.29 11.27
C GLN A 161 -10.05 -26.73 12.56
N THR A 162 -10.87 -26.18 13.46
CA THR A 162 -10.41 -25.66 14.76
C THR A 162 -10.18 -26.76 15.82
N SER A 163 -10.53 -28.00 15.51
CA SER A 163 -10.42 -29.16 16.40
C SER A 163 -9.19 -30.05 16.12
N GLN A 164 -8.31 -29.63 15.20
CA GLN A 164 -7.02 -30.28 14.87
C GLN A 164 -5.85 -29.39 15.29
#